data_AF-A0A5N6Q943-F1
#
_entry.id   AF-A0A5N6Q943-F1
#
_cell.length_a   1.000
_cell.length_b   1.000
_cell.length_c   1.000
_cell.angle_alpha   90.00
_cell.angle_beta   90.00
_cell.angle_gamma   90.00
#
_symmetry.space_group_name_H-M   'P 1'
#
loop_
_entity.id
_entity.type
_entity.pdbx_description
1 polymer ?
#
loop_
_entity_poly.entity_id
_entity_poly.type
_entity_poly.pdbx_seq_one_letter_code
_entity_poly.pdbx_strand_id
1 'polypeptide(L)'
;MATRSPRPSSSNKLTVSVPPPPARVLDLSPASDTACAAYEHYLRLPEIRELWNNKEFNRTLFTTHQILESWIYVAQQLIKRIESEIESDDFENASSDCYILEQIWKLLTKIEDLHLLMDPDDFLRLKNQLDIKTTSETEPLCFRSKSLIEITKLSKNLRHKVPYILGVEVDPMGGPVVQEAAIKLYRKKHNAVKIHLLQGLQAIEAAVKRFYYSYKQLLVVMMGSLEAKGNLGFTTSDSRDSLTQIFLEPTYFPSLDGAKTFLGDYWSHERRHRYTG
;
A
#
# COMPACT_ATOMS: atom_id res chain seq x y z
N MET A 1 -19.79 82.56 -37.32
CA MET A 1 -21.12 81.92 -37.27
C MET A 1 -20.93 80.40 -37.31
N ALA A 2 -21.38 79.74 -36.24
CA ALA A 2 -21.62 78.30 -36.05
C ALA A 2 -20.70 77.28 -36.73
N THR A 3 -19.75 76.77 -35.94
CA THR A 3 -19.07 75.48 -36.08
C THR A 3 -20.08 74.32 -35.99
N ARG A 4 -20.14 73.46 -37.01
CA ARG A 4 -20.78 72.14 -36.94
C ARG A 4 -19.78 71.08 -37.42
N SER A 5 -19.25 70.33 -36.45
CA SER A 5 -18.43 69.14 -36.66
C SER A 5 -19.28 67.99 -37.26
N PRO A 6 -18.76 67.20 -38.22
CA PRO A 6 -19.38 65.94 -38.58
C PRO A 6 -19.03 64.87 -37.53
N ARG A 7 -20.04 64.09 -37.16
CA ARG A 7 -20.05 62.98 -36.20
C ARG A 7 -19.19 61.80 -36.72
N PRO A 8 -18.48 61.03 -35.86
CA PRO A 8 -17.70 59.89 -36.30
C PRO A 8 -18.62 58.72 -36.70
N SER A 9 -18.43 58.17 -37.90
CA SER A 9 -19.08 56.93 -38.31
C SER A 9 -18.40 55.76 -37.63
N SER A 10 -19.08 55.17 -36.64
CA SER A 10 -18.67 53.90 -36.04
C SER A 10 -18.90 52.78 -37.06
N SER A 11 -17.84 52.06 -37.43
CA SER A 11 -17.82 50.59 -37.52
C SER A 11 -16.57 50.15 -38.28
N ASN A 12 -15.53 49.77 -37.57
CA ASN A 12 -14.57 48.78 -38.05
C ASN A 12 -14.17 47.93 -36.85
N LYS A 13 -15.05 47.00 -36.45
CA LYS A 13 -14.63 45.88 -35.62
C LYS A 13 -13.76 45.01 -36.52
N LEU A 14 -12.45 45.04 -36.32
CA LEU A 14 -11.54 44.02 -36.84
C LEU A 14 -11.89 42.70 -36.14
N THR A 15 -12.83 41.94 -36.71
CA THR A 15 -13.03 40.54 -36.33
C THR A 15 -11.87 39.75 -36.93
N VAL A 16 -10.79 39.62 -36.17
CA VAL A 16 -9.76 38.60 -36.42
C VAL A 16 -10.44 37.25 -36.17
N SER A 17 -10.83 36.57 -37.25
CA SER A 17 -11.34 35.22 -37.18
C SER A 17 -10.15 34.29 -36.97
N VAL A 18 -9.84 33.98 -35.71
CA VAL A 18 -8.91 32.90 -35.38
C VAL A 18 -9.61 31.59 -35.78
N PRO A 19 -9.07 30.80 -36.72
CA PRO A 19 -9.66 29.50 -37.02
C PRO A 19 -9.63 28.66 -35.74
N PRO A 20 -10.74 27.99 -35.37
CA PRO A 20 -10.72 27.10 -34.22
C PRO A 20 -9.60 26.07 -34.42
N PRO A 21 -8.84 25.72 -33.36
CA PRO A 21 -7.84 24.68 -33.47
C PRO A 21 -8.52 23.43 -34.05
N PRO A 22 -7.90 22.71 -34.99
CA PRO A 22 -8.50 21.50 -35.53
C PRO A 22 -8.83 20.59 -34.37
N ALA A 23 -10.12 20.32 -34.18
CA ALA A 23 -10.58 19.34 -33.23
C ALA A 23 -10.02 17.99 -33.71
N ARG A 24 -8.87 17.61 -33.15
CA ARG A 24 -8.38 16.24 -33.26
C ARG A 24 -9.35 15.41 -32.44
N VAL A 25 -10.40 14.93 -33.09
CA VAL A 25 -11.15 13.78 -32.58
C VAL A 25 -10.12 12.65 -32.54
N LEU A 26 -9.64 12.33 -31.35
CA LEU A 26 -8.86 11.11 -31.14
C LEU A 26 -9.84 9.97 -31.37
N ASP A 27 -9.84 9.41 -32.57
CA ASP A 27 -10.61 8.21 -32.88
C ASP A 27 -9.90 7.03 -32.18
N LEU A 28 -10.44 6.62 -31.04
CA LEU A 28 -9.91 5.51 -30.24
C LEU A 28 -10.35 4.19 -30.89
N SER A 29 -9.71 3.82 -32.00
CA SER A 29 -9.88 2.51 -32.62
C SER A 29 -8.95 1.47 -31.98
N PRO A 30 -9.41 0.23 -31.73
CA PRO A 30 -8.54 -0.85 -31.27
C PRO A 30 -7.42 -1.15 -32.27
N ALA A 31 -6.37 -1.82 -31.80
CA ALA A 31 -5.35 -2.38 -32.68
C ALA A 31 -5.96 -3.47 -33.59
N SER A 32 -5.16 -4.07 -34.48
CA SER A 32 -5.63 -5.17 -35.30
C SER A 32 -6.14 -6.34 -34.46
N ASP A 33 -7.14 -7.06 -34.96
CA ASP A 33 -7.75 -8.20 -34.26
C ASP A 33 -6.70 -9.23 -33.83
N THR A 34 -5.68 -9.47 -34.65
CA THR A 34 -4.56 -10.36 -34.32
C THR A 34 -3.74 -9.87 -33.14
N ALA A 35 -3.46 -8.55 -33.06
CA ALA A 35 -2.71 -7.97 -31.95
C ALA A 35 -3.54 -7.99 -30.66
N CYS A 36 -4.85 -7.71 -30.75
CA CYS A 36 -5.76 -7.84 -29.63
C CYS A 36 -5.84 -9.29 -29.14
N ALA A 37 -6.02 -10.27 -30.02
CA ALA A 37 -6.09 -11.69 -29.65
C ALA A 37 -4.78 -12.19 -29.01
N ALA A 38 -3.61 -11.76 -29.52
CA ALA A 38 -2.32 -12.09 -28.93
C ALA A 38 -2.17 -11.52 -27.51
N TYR A 39 -2.61 -10.27 -27.30
CA TYR A 39 -2.63 -9.64 -25.98
C TYR A 39 -3.58 -10.36 -25.02
N GLU A 40 -4.81 -10.65 -25.47
CA GLU A 40 -5.80 -11.37 -24.66
C GLU A 40 -5.29 -12.76 -24.25
N HIS A 41 -4.65 -13.50 -25.16
CA HIS A 41 -4.09 -14.81 -24.88
C HIS A 41 -2.86 -14.73 -23.95
N TYR A 42 -1.98 -13.73 -24.14
CA TYR A 42 -0.83 -13.52 -23.26
C TYR A 42 -1.25 -13.29 -21.80
N LEU A 43 -2.31 -12.50 -21.60
CA LEU A 43 -2.87 -12.21 -20.28
C LEU A 43 -3.90 -13.25 -19.80
N ARG A 44 -4.20 -14.28 -20.61
CA ARG A 44 -5.19 -15.31 -20.30
C ARG A 44 -6.59 -14.75 -20.00
N LEU A 45 -6.95 -13.67 -20.71
CA LEU A 45 -8.24 -13.01 -20.56
C LEU A 45 -9.44 -13.90 -20.92
N PRO A 46 -9.36 -14.81 -21.92
CA PRO A 46 -10.44 -15.75 -22.18
C PRO A 46 -10.75 -16.66 -20.98
N GLU A 47 -9.72 -17.23 -20.34
CA GLU A 47 -9.91 -18.10 -19.17
C GLU A 47 -10.47 -17.33 -17.97
N ILE A 48 -10.01 -16.10 -17.75
CA ILE A 48 -10.57 -15.20 -16.73
C ILE A 48 -12.05 -14.88 -17.02
N ARG A 49 -12.41 -14.67 -18.29
CA ARG A 49 -13.79 -14.39 -18.72
C ARG A 49 -14.72 -15.58 -18.47
N GLU A 50 -14.25 -16.81 -18.69
CA GLU A 50 -15.02 -18.02 -18.38
C GLU A 50 -15.31 -18.15 -16.88
N LEU A 51 -14.31 -17.90 -16.03
CA LEU A 51 -14.50 -17.88 -14.57
C LEU A 51 -15.54 -16.84 -14.14
N TRP A 52 -15.60 -15.70 -14.83
CA TRP A 52 -16.53 -14.61 -14.54
C TRP A 52 -17.98 -14.85 -14.98
N ASN A 53 -18.19 -15.72 -15.96
CA ASN A 53 -19.52 -16.01 -16.51
C ASN A 53 -20.28 -17.05 -15.67
N ASN A 54 -19.66 -17.59 -14.62
CA ASN A 54 -20.32 -18.48 -13.67
C ASN A 54 -21.25 -17.67 -12.73
N LYS A 55 -22.55 -17.93 -12.81
CA LYS A 55 -23.62 -17.11 -12.20
C LYS A 55 -23.90 -17.40 -10.72
N GLU A 56 -23.20 -18.35 -10.11
CA GLU A 56 -23.61 -18.89 -8.80
C GLU A 56 -23.23 -18.03 -7.58
N PHE A 57 -22.39 -16.99 -7.73
CA PHE A 57 -21.86 -16.24 -6.59
C PHE A 57 -21.85 -14.72 -6.78
N ASN A 58 -21.77 -14.00 -5.66
CA ASN A 58 -21.69 -12.54 -5.60
C ASN A 58 -20.48 -12.04 -6.42
N ARG A 59 -20.73 -11.64 -7.67
CA ARG A 59 -19.69 -11.33 -8.67
C ARG A 59 -18.70 -10.28 -8.17
N THR A 60 -19.18 -9.31 -7.40
CA THR A 60 -18.36 -8.26 -6.79
C THR A 60 -17.35 -8.86 -5.81
N LEU A 61 -17.80 -9.68 -4.87
CA LEU A 61 -16.91 -10.34 -3.90
C LEU A 61 -15.82 -11.17 -4.59
N PHE A 62 -16.24 -12.04 -5.50
CA PHE A 62 -15.33 -12.96 -6.18
C PHE A 62 -14.28 -12.19 -6.98
N THR A 63 -14.71 -11.16 -7.71
CA THR A 63 -13.82 -10.24 -8.43
C THR A 63 -12.84 -9.58 -7.48
N THR A 64 -13.31 -9.02 -6.36
CA THR A 64 -12.46 -8.33 -5.37
C THR A 64 -11.39 -9.28 -4.83
N HIS A 65 -11.76 -10.50 -4.45
CA HIS A 65 -10.80 -11.50 -3.94
C HIS A 65 -9.83 -11.98 -5.02
N GLN A 66 -10.26 -12.16 -6.27
CA GLN A 66 -9.35 -12.52 -7.36
C GLN A 66 -8.32 -11.43 -7.63
N ILE A 67 -8.75 -10.16 -7.65
CA ILE A 67 -7.84 -9.01 -7.82
C ILE A 67 -6.88 -8.95 -6.63
N LEU A 68 -7.39 -9.11 -5.40
CA LEU A 68 -6.59 -9.12 -4.18
C LEU A 68 -5.51 -10.21 -4.23
N GLU A 69 -5.89 -11.47 -4.48
CA GLU A 69 -4.98 -12.62 -4.50
C GLU A 69 -3.94 -12.52 -5.63
N SER A 70 -4.31 -11.93 -6.77
CA SER A 70 -3.35 -11.66 -7.86
C SER A 70 -2.25 -10.71 -7.41
N TRP A 71 -2.60 -9.63 -6.71
CA TRP A 71 -1.62 -8.67 -6.18
C TRP A 71 -0.84 -9.22 -4.99
N ILE A 72 -1.44 -10.06 -4.16
CA ILE A 72 -0.74 -10.79 -3.09
C ILE A 72 0.36 -11.68 -3.69
N TYR A 73 0.06 -12.41 -4.76
CA TYR A 73 1.06 -13.23 -5.45
C TYR A 73 2.22 -12.39 -5.99
N VAL A 74 1.94 -11.25 -6.61
CA VAL A 74 2.97 -10.31 -7.07
C VAL A 74 3.82 -9.81 -5.90
N ALA A 75 3.21 -9.42 -4.78
CA ALA A 75 3.92 -8.99 -3.58
C ALA A 75 4.86 -10.09 -3.05
N GLN A 76 4.42 -11.35 -3.07
CA GLN A 76 5.24 -12.49 -2.63
C GLN A 76 6.49 -12.66 -3.50
N GLN A 77 6.37 -12.54 -4.82
CA GLN A 77 7.53 -12.61 -5.72
C GLN A 77 8.45 -11.40 -5.53
N LEU A 78 7.87 -10.22 -5.33
CA LEU A 78 8.62 -8.99 -5.13
C LEU A 78 9.46 -9.02 -3.84
N ILE A 79 8.91 -9.55 -2.73
CA ILE A 79 9.68 -9.70 -1.49
C ILE A 79 10.89 -10.61 -1.68
N LYS A 80 10.71 -11.75 -2.36
CA LYS A 80 11.83 -12.67 -2.66
C LYS A 80 12.91 -11.99 -3.52
N ARG A 81 12.48 -11.16 -4.48
CA ARG A 81 13.40 -10.38 -5.32
C ARG A 81 14.17 -9.33 -4.50
N ILE A 82 13.48 -8.57 -3.65
CA ILE A 82 14.12 -7.62 -2.71
C ILE A 82 15.18 -8.32 -1.85
N GLU A 83 14.86 -9.49 -1.29
CA GLU A 83 15.82 -10.25 -0.47
C GLU A 83 17.06 -10.64 -1.27
N SER A 84 16.88 -11.13 -2.50
CA SER A 84 17.98 -11.49 -3.41
C SER A 84 18.82 -10.29 -3.83
N GLU A 85 18.20 -9.14 -4.13
CA GLU A 85 18.89 -7.91 -4.51
C GLU A 85 19.71 -7.35 -3.34
N ILE A 86 19.17 -7.40 -2.12
CA ILE A 86 19.92 -7.08 -0.92
C ILE A 86 21.13 -8.01 -0.78
N GLU A 87 20.95 -9.32 -0.92
CA GLU A 87 22.03 -10.31 -0.81
C GLU A 87 23.14 -10.16 -1.85
N SER A 88 22.85 -9.54 -2.99
CA SER A 88 23.82 -9.22 -4.05
C SER A 88 24.35 -7.79 -3.99
N ASP A 89 24.15 -7.07 -2.87
CA ASP A 89 24.51 -5.66 -2.68
C ASP A 89 23.86 -4.67 -3.70
N ASP A 90 22.80 -5.09 -4.39
CA ASP A 90 22.04 -4.26 -5.34
C ASP A 90 20.98 -3.43 -4.62
N PHE A 91 21.46 -2.48 -3.81
CA PHE A 91 20.59 -1.66 -2.95
C PHE A 91 19.71 -0.68 -3.74
N GLU A 92 20.07 -0.35 -4.99
CA GLU A 92 19.30 0.57 -5.82
C GLU A 92 18.02 -0.08 -6.34
N ASN A 93 18.12 -1.30 -6.89
CA ASN A 93 16.96 -2.07 -7.29
C ASN A 93 16.14 -2.49 -6.07
N ALA A 94 16.78 -2.94 -4.99
CA ALA A 94 16.07 -3.28 -3.75
C ALA A 94 15.26 -2.10 -3.19
N SER A 95 15.82 -0.88 -3.24
CA SER A 95 15.11 0.31 -2.78
C SER A 95 13.91 0.64 -3.68
N SER A 96 14.05 0.48 -4.99
CA SER A 96 12.97 0.70 -5.96
C SER A 96 11.84 -0.31 -5.77
N ASP A 97 12.20 -1.57 -5.57
CA ASP A 97 11.25 -2.65 -5.32
C ASP A 97 10.56 -2.52 -3.96
N CYS A 98 11.26 -2.01 -2.93
CA CYS A 98 10.62 -1.68 -1.66
C CYS A 98 9.50 -0.65 -1.83
N TYR A 99 9.72 0.36 -2.69
CA TYR A 99 8.69 1.35 -2.99
C TYR A 99 7.49 0.73 -3.73
N ILE A 100 7.74 -0.18 -4.68
CA ILE A 100 6.67 -0.92 -5.38
C ILE A 100 5.88 -1.78 -4.39
N LEU A 101 6.57 -2.51 -3.49
CA LEU A 101 5.92 -3.34 -2.49
C LEU A 101 5.05 -2.50 -1.53
N GLU A 102 5.54 -1.33 -1.12
CA GLU A 102 4.75 -0.37 -0.35
C GLU A 102 3.47 0.05 -1.11
N GLN A 103 3.57 0.34 -2.42
CA GLN A 103 2.41 0.70 -3.23
C GLN A 103 1.44 -0.47 -3.36
N ILE A 104 1.93 -1.71 -3.49
CA ILE A 104 1.07 -2.89 -3.53
C ILE A 104 0.29 -3.02 -2.22
N TRP A 105 0.93 -2.89 -1.05
CA TRP A 105 0.20 -2.92 0.24
C TRP A 105 -0.90 -1.85 0.35
N LYS A 106 -0.63 -0.64 -0.15
CA LYS A 106 -1.66 0.42 -0.23
C LYS A 106 -2.77 0.06 -1.21
N LEU A 107 -2.42 -0.55 -2.34
CA LEU A 107 -3.39 -1.01 -3.34
C LEU A 107 -4.27 -2.13 -2.78
N LEU A 108 -3.71 -3.10 -2.05
CA LEU A 108 -4.49 -4.14 -1.36
C LEU A 108 -5.52 -3.52 -0.42
N THR A 109 -5.15 -2.45 0.29
CA THR A 109 -6.09 -1.70 1.13
C THR A 109 -7.25 -1.11 0.30
N LYS A 110 -6.96 -0.58 -0.89
CA LYS A 110 -7.98 -0.04 -1.81
C LYS A 110 -8.83 -1.09 -2.51
N ILE A 111 -8.29 -2.28 -2.73
CA ILE A 111 -9.07 -3.42 -3.23
C ILE A 111 -10.07 -3.87 -2.16
N GLU A 112 -9.66 -3.95 -0.90
CA GLU A 112 -10.56 -4.29 0.20
C GLU A 112 -11.73 -3.28 0.34
N ASP A 113 -11.49 -1.99 0.12
CA ASP A 113 -12.55 -0.95 0.11
C ASP A 113 -13.70 -1.27 -0.88
N LEU A 114 -13.47 -2.10 -1.92
CA LEU A 114 -14.52 -2.51 -2.87
C LEU A 114 -15.61 -3.38 -2.22
N HIS A 115 -15.35 -3.97 -1.04
CA HIS A 115 -16.38 -4.68 -0.29
C HIS A 115 -17.54 -3.75 0.12
N LEU A 116 -17.31 -2.43 0.19
CA LEU A 116 -18.35 -1.43 0.45
C LEU A 116 -19.41 -1.33 -0.66
N LEU A 117 -19.16 -1.92 -1.84
CA LEU A 117 -20.15 -2.03 -2.91
C LEU A 117 -21.17 -3.14 -2.66
N MET A 118 -20.94 -4.00 -1.67
CA MET A 118 -21.88 -5.06 -1.29
C MET A 118 -22.86 -4.55 -0.24
N ASP A 119 -24.11 -5.00 -0.31
CA ASP A 119 -25.06 -4.77 0.76
C ASP A 119 -24.63 -5.52 2.04
N PRO A 120 -24.75 -4.91 3.24
CA PRO A 120 -24.42 -5.58 4.51
C PRO A 120 -25.13 -6.93 4.71
N ASP A 121 -26.39 -7.07 4.29
CA ASP A 121 -27.16 -8.31 4.39
C ASP A 121 -26.59 -9.40 3.47
N ASP A 122 -26.13 -9.02 2.27
CA ASP A 122 -25.41 -9.94 1.37
C ASP A 122 -24.06 -10.37 1.94
N PHE A 123 -23.31 -9.46 2.57
CA PHE A 123 -22.05 -9.79 3.22
C PHE A 123 -22.24 -10.73 4.41
N LEU A 124 -23.25 -10.50 5.25
CA LEU A 124 -23.60 -11.35 6.38
C LEU A 124 -24.10 -12.73 5.92
N ARG A 125 -24.96 -12.78 4.90
CA ARG A 125 -25.38 -14.04 4.25
C ARG A 125 -24.18 -14.82 3.75
N LEU A 126 -23.28 -14.17 3.02
CA LEU A 126 -22.07 -14.78 2.49
C LEU A 126 -21.17 -15.30 3.60
N LYS A 127 -20.91 -14.51 4.65
CA LYS A 127 -20.14 -14.93 5.82
C LYS A 127 -20.71 -16.24 6.39
N ASN A 128 -22.04 -16.30 6.52
CA ASN A 128 -22.74 -17.49 7.03
C ASN A 128 -22.78 -18.63 6.01
N GLN A 129 -22.89 -18.37 4.70
CA GLN A 129 -22.91 -19.40 3.64
C GLN A 129 -21.55 -20.06 3.45
N LEU A 130 -20.49 -19.28 3.62
CA LEU A 130 -19.13 -19.81 3.68
C LEU A 130 -18.93 -20.69 4.93
N ASP A 131 -19.94 -20.77 5.84
CA ASP A 131 -20.01 -21.44 7.16
C ASP A 131 -18.75 -22.20 7.52
N ILE A 132 -17.73 -21.38 7.76
CA ILE A 132 -16.42 -21.74 8.24
C ILE A 132 -16.68 -22.21 9.67
N LYS A 133 -16.97 -23.51 9.85
CA LYS A 133 -16.93 -24.18 11.16
C LYS A 133 -15.49 -24.18 11.67
N THR A 134 -14.97 -23.01 12.01
CA THR A 134 -13.80 -22.92 12.85
C THR A 134 -14.18 -23.42 14.22
N THR A 135 -13.35 -24.30 14.75
CA THR A 135 -13.29 -24.63 16.18
C THR A 135 -13.02 -23.41 17.07
N SER A 136 -12.76 -22.23 16.50
CA SER A 136 -12.70 -20.93 17.17
C SER A 136 -13.38 -19.83 16.35
N GLU A 137 -14.52 -19.30 16.81
CA GLU A 137 -15.32 -18.22 16.20
C GLU A 137 -14.61 -16.85 16.08
N THR A 138 -13.27 -16.80 16.16
CA THR A 138 -12.50 -15.60 16.50
C THR A 138 -11.49 -15.14 15.46
N GLU A 139 -11.31 -15.86 14.34
CA GLU A 139 -10.32 -15.48 13.32
C GLU A 139 -10.91 -14.58 12.21
N PRO A 140 -10.25 -13.47 11.84
CA PRO A 140 -10.68 -12.57 10.76
C PRO A 140 -10.77 -13.26 9.39
N LEU A 141 -11.74 -12.86 8.57
CA LEU A 141 -11.97 -13.45 7.25
C LEU A 141 -10.74 -13.36 6.32
N CYS A 142 -10.02 -12.23 6.33
CA CYS A 142 -8.80 -12.08 5.51
C CYS A 142 -7.71 -13.10 5.84
N PHE A 143 -7.71 -13.71 7.03
CA PHE A 143 -6.71 -14.72 7.40
C PHE A 143 -6.91 -16.07 6.70
N ARG A 144 -8.01 -16.24 5.96
CA ARG A 144 -8.20 -17.39 5.08
C ARG A 144 -7.28 -17.37 3.87
N SER A 145 -6.79 -16.20 3.46
CA SER A 145 -5.70 -16.10 2.50
C SER A 145 -4.38 -16.49 3.16
N LYS A 146 -3.94 -17.74 2.91
CA LYS A 146 -2.62 -18.21 3.36
C LYS A 146 -1.51 -17.31 2.83
N SER A 147 -1.64 -16.85 1.60
CA SER A 147 -0.68 -15.99 0.93
C SER A 147 -0.64 -14.60 1.56
N LEU A 148 -1.77 -14.01 1.97
CA LEU A 148 -1.78 -12.73 2.71
C LEU A 148 -1.01 -12.83 4.04
N ILE A 149 -1.21 -13.91 4.78
CA ILE A 149 -0.48 -14.18 6.02
C ILE A 149 1.02 -14.36 5.75
N GLU A 150 1.35 -15.06 4.66
CA GLU A 150 2.74 -15.26 4.24
C GLU A 150 3.42 -13.93 3.91
N ILE A 151 2.84 -13.10 3.03
CA ILE A 151 3.46 -11.81 2.65
C ILE A 151 3.56 -10.85 3.84
N THR A 152 2.67 -10.94 4.82
CA THR A 152 2.76 -10.18 6.08
C THR A 152 3.98 -10.60 6.89
N LYS A 153 4.16 -11.91 7.06
CA LYS A 153 5.34 -12.48 7.76
C LYS A 153 6.63 -12.14 7.03
N LEU A 154 6.67 -12.30 5.71
CA LEU A 154 7.84 -11.99 4.88
C LEU A 154 8.18 -10.49 4.95
N SER A 155 7.19 -9.61 4.86
CA SER A 155 7.39 -8.15 5.02
C SER A 155 8.01 -7.80 6.37
N LYS A 156 7.59 -8.47 7.45
CA LYS A 156 8.18 -8.32 8.79
C LYS A 156 9.60 -8.87 8.86
N ASN A 157 9.87 -9.98 8.18
CA ASN A 157 11.18 -10.64 8.19
C ASN A 157 12.27 -9.83 7.47
N LEU A 158 11.91 -8.86 6.62
CA LEU A 158 12.87 -7.93 6.03
C LEU A 158 13.71 -7.17 7.08
N ARG A 159 13.24 -7.06 8.33
CA ARG A 159 14.05 -6.55 9.46
C ARG A 159 15.38 -7.27 9.66
N HIS A 160 15.45 -8.55 9.31
CA HIS A 160 16.65 -9.35 9.44
C HIS A 160 17.74 -8.96 8.42
N LYS A 161 17.37 -8.19 7.39
CA LYS A 161 18.31 -7.65 6.39
C LYS A 161 18.96 -6.33 6.81
N VAL A 162 18.43 -5.64 7.82
CA VAL A 162 18.97 -4.34 8.27
C VAL A 162 20.45 -4.39 8.68
N PRO A 163 20.91 -5.37 9.48
CA PRO A 163 22.32 -5.46 9.85
C PRO A 163 23.24 -5.64 8.64
N TYR A 164 22.83 -6.48 7.69
CA TYR A 164 23.53 -6.70 6.43
C TYR A 164 23.63 -5.40 5.61
N ILE A 165 22.52 -4.68 5.44
CA ILE A 165 22.51 -3.38 4.74
C ILE A 165 23.48 -2.39 5.40
N LEU A 166 23.54 -2.38 6.73
CA LEU A 166 24.42 -1.51 7.52
C LEU A 166 25.88 -2.01 7.59
N GLY A 167 26.17 -3.23 7.13
CA GLY A 167 27.49 -3.84 7.18
C GLY A 167 27.97 -4.14 8.60
N VAL A 168 27.04 -4.56 9.48
CA VAL A 168 27.35 -4.91 10.87
C VAL A 168 26.94 -6.35 11.19
N GLU A 169 27.78 -7.04 11.96
CA GLU A 169 27.45 -8.37 12.49
C GLU A 169 26.38 -8.26 13.57
N VAL A 170 25.49 -9.26 13.63
CA VAL A 170 24.44 -9.35 14.64
C VAL A 170 24.99 -10.14 15.83
N ASP A 171 25.40 -9.43 16.88
CA ASP A 171 25.62 -10.04 18.20
C ASP A 171 24.27 -10.48 18.82
N PRO A 172 24.19 -11.52 19.67
CA PRO A 172 23.01 -11.84 20.49
C PRO A 172 22.34 -10.65 21.22
N MET A 173 23.06 -9.57 21.50
CA MET A 173 22.52 -8.31 22.05
C MET A 173 22.10 -7.27 21.00
N GLY A 174 22.10 -7.62 19.70
CA GLY A 174 22.28 -6.80 18.48
C GLY A 174 21.50 -5.50 18.25
N GLY A 175 20.70 -5.02 19.19
CA GLY A 175 20.03 -3.71 19.13
C GLY A 175 21.00 -2.51 19.05
N PRO A 176 21.97 -2.34 19.98
CA PRO A 176 22.79 -1.13 20.08
C PRO A 176 23.75 -0.91 18.91
N VAL A 177 24.42 -1.97 18.42
CA VAL A 177 25.40 -1.87 17.33
C VAL A 177 24.72 -1.45 16.02
N VAL A 178 23.58 -2.08 15.70
CA VAL A 178 22.77 -1.75 14.52
C VAL A 178 22.27 -0.31 14.61
N GLN A 179 21.85 0.14 15.80
CA GLN A 179 21.38 1.50 16.03
C GLN A 179 22.50 2.53 15.80
N GLU A 180 23.70 2.31 16.36
CA GLU A 180 24.85 3.22 16.20
C GLU A 180 25.28 3.32 14.73
N ALA A 181 25.30 2.19 14.02
CA ALA A 181 25.59 2.17 12.58
C ALA A 181 24.56 2.98 11.78
N ALA A 182 23.27 2.86 12.11
CA ALA A 182 22.21 3.65 11.50
C ALA A 182 22.36 5.16 11.79
N ILE A 183 22.66 5.54 13.05
CA ILE A 183 22.94 6.93 13.44
C ILE A 183 24.09 7.49 12.60
N LYS A 184 25.21 6.77 12.51
CA LYS A 184 26.38 7.18 11.73
C LYS A 184 26.06 7.33 10.25
N LEU A 185 25.30 6.41 9.67
CA LEU A 185 24.83 6.50 8.27
C LEU A 185 24.01 7.77 8.04
N TYR A 186 22.99 8.00 8.87
CA TYR A 186 22.09 9.16 8.73
C TYR A 186 22.78 10.51 8.97
N ARG A 187 23.76 10.59 9.89
CA ARG A 187 24.53 11.84 10.12
C ARG A 187 25.46 12.17 8.96
N LYS A 188 26.21 11.18 8.48
CA LYS A 188 27.21 11.39 7.43
C LYS A 188 26.58 11.51 6.05
N LYS A 189 25.40 10.92 5.82
CA LYS A 189 24.68 10.91 4.54
C LYS A 189 25.53 10.43 3.34
N HIS A 190 26.56 9.65 3.60
CA HIS A 190 27.55 9.25 2.60
C HIS A 190 27.07 8.16 1.64
N ASN A 191 25.93 7.50 1.93
CA ASN A 191 25.31 6.52 1.06
C ASN A 191 23.78 6.71 1.07
N ALA A 192 23.29 7.51 0.12
CA ALA A 192 21.86 7.84 0.02
C ALA A 192 21.00 6.61 -0.34
N VAL A 193 21.53 5.69 -1.15
CA VAL A 193 20.81 4.49 -1.57
C VAL A 193 20.47 3.60 -0.37
N LYS A 194 21.44 3.33 0.52
CA LYS A 194 21.17 2.59 1.77
C LYS A 194 20.17 3.29 2.67
N ILE A 195 20.20 4.63 2.74
CA ILE A 195 19.21 5.41 3.50
C ILE A 195 17.81 5.21 2.92
N HIS A 196 17.66 5.33 1.59
CA HIS A 196 16.38 5.14 0.92
C HIS A 196 15.85 3.71 1.08
N LEU A 197 16.70 2.70 0.95
CA LEU A 197 16.33 1.31 1.20
C LEU A 197 15.79 1.12 2.63
N LEU A 198 16.51 1.60 3.65
CA LEU A 198 16.06 1.51 5.05
C LEU A 198 14.75 2.28 5.30
N GLN A 199 14.53 3.43 4.65
CA GLN A 199 13.25 4.12 4.69
C GLN A 199 12.14 3.33 3.99
N GLY A 200 12.43 2.70 2.85
CA GLY A 200 11.51 1.83 2.12
C GLY A 200 11.04 0.64 2.96
N LEU A 201 11.96 -0.01 3.69
CA LEU A 201 11.61 -1.08 4.63
C LEU A 201 10.63 -0.61 5.72
N GLN A 202 10.87 0.55 6.34
CA GLN A 202 9.95 1.11 7.34
C GLN A 202 8.62 1.57 6.71
N ALA A 203 8.63 2.01 5.45
CA ALA A 203 7.42 2.37 4.71
C ALA A 203 6.53 1.14 4.44
N ILE A 204 7.13 0.01 4.09
CA ILE A 204 6.43 -1.29 3.96
C ILE A 204 5.75 -1.65 5.28
N GLU A 205 6.46 -1.59 6.42
CA GLU A 205 5.84 -1.83 7.73
C GLU A 205 4.62 -0.92 7.95
N ALA A 206 4.76 0.37 7.68
CA ALA A 206 3.66 1.31 7.86
C ALA A 206 2.47 0.98 6.93
N ALA A 207 2.72 0.53 5.71
CA ALA A 207 1.68 0.10 4.77
C ALA A 207 0.97 -1.17 5.24
N VAL A 208 1.71 -2.19 5.72
CA VAL A 208 1.17 -3.43 6.31
C VAL A 208 0.25 -3.10 7.49
N LYS A 209 0.71 -2.28 8.45
CA LYS A 209 -0.09 -1.92 9.63
C LYS A 209 -1.34 -1.13 9.25
N ARG A 210 -1.24 -0.23 8.26
CA ARG A 210 -2.40 0.51 7.73
C ARG A 210 -3.42 -0.42 7.05
N PHE A 211 -2.97 -1.43 6.31
CA PHE A 211 -3.86 -2.41 5.69
C PHE A 211 -4.73 -3.08 6.76
N TYR A 212 -4.12 -3.64 7.81
CA TYR A 212 -4.87 -4.35 8.86
C TYR A 212 -5.75 -3.44 9.71
N TYR A 213 -5.30 -2.22 9.99
CA TYR A 213 -6.14 -1.22 10.64
C TYR A 213 -7.38 -0.89 9.80
N SER A 214 -7.19 -0.63 8.50
CA SER A 214 -8.27 -0.27 7.58
C SER A 214 -9.24 -1.44 7.38
N TYR A 215 -8.71 -2.66 7.26
CA TYR A 215 -9.51 -3.88 7.18
C TYR A 215 -10.41 -4.06 8.42
N LYS A 216 -9.89 -3.76 9.62
CA LYS A 216 -10.72 -3.77 10.84
C LYS A 216 -11.85 -2.76 10.77
N GLN A 217 -11.61 -1.56 10.25
CA GLN A 217 -12.68 -0.56 10.07
C GLN A 217 -13.71 -1.00 9.03
N LEU A 218 -13.26 -1.60 7.92
CA LEU A 218 -14.13 -2.16 6.89
C LEU A 218 -15.08 -3.20 7.47
N LEU A 219 -14.59 -4.13 8.29
CA LEU A 219 -15.43 -5.12 8.96
C LEU A 219 -16.52 -4.44 9.81
N VAL A 220 -16.16 -3.41 10.60
CA VAL A 220 -17.14 -2.67 11.41
C VAL A 220 -18.23 -2.03 10.55
N VAL A 221 -17.87 -1.49 9.37
CA VAL A 221 -18.84 -0.91 8.43
C VAL A 221 -19.76 -1.99 7.84
N MET A 222 -19.22 -3.15 7.48
CA MET A 222 -19.96 -4.21 6.79
C MET A 222 -20.85 -5.06 7.69
N MET A 223 -20.47 -5.27 8.95
CA MET A 223 -21.18 -6.20 9.84
C MET A 223 -21.59 -5.60 11.18
N GLY A 224 -21.26 -4.33 11.43
CA GLY A 224 -21.52 -3.65 12.69
C GLY A 224 -20.44 -3.92 13.75
N SER A 225 -20.33 -3.02 14.72
CA SER A 225 -19.21 -3.04 15.69
C SER A 225 -19.27 -4.18 16.71
N LEU A 226 -20.46 -4.69 17.03
CA LEU A 226 -20.62 -5.81 17.98
C LEU A 226 -20.14 -7.10 17.34
N GLU A 227 -20.65 -7.40 16.15
CA GLU A 227 -20.28 -8.57 15.35
C GLU A 227 -18.80 -8.54 14.95
N ALA A 228 -18.27 -7.37 14.55
CA ALA A 228 -16.87 -7.22 14.15
C ALA A 228 -15.87 -7.39 15.31
N LYS A 229 -16.30 -7.19 16.56
CA LYS A 229 -15.46 -7.40 17.76
C LYS A 229 -15.50 -8.86 18.23
N GLY A 230 -16.37 -9.70 17.68
CA GLY A 230 -16.70 -11.01 18.25
C GLY A 230 -17.40 -10.88 19.61
N ASN A 231 -17.92 -11.98 20.14
CA ASN A 231 -18.60 -12.06 21.45
C ASN A 231 -17.69 -11.79 22.68
N LEU A 232 -16.78 -10.82 22.59
CA LEU A 232 -15.91 -10.31 23.66
C LEU A 232 -16.63 -9.36 24.63
N GLY A 233 -17.94 -9.15 24.47
CA GLY A 233 -18.75 -8.34 25.37
C GLY A 233 -18.93 -8.91 26.79
N PHE A 234 -18.41 -10.11 27.09
CA PHE A 234 -18.63 -10.77 28.38
C PHE A 234 -17.38 -11.40 29.05
N THR A 235 -16.20 -11.34 28.44
CA THR A 235 -14.98 -11.94 29.03
C THR A 235 -13.77 -11.00 28.94
N THR A 236 -13.11 -10.85 30.09
CA THR A 236 -11.91 -10.07 30.45
C THR A 236 -11.09 -9.37 29.34
N SER A 237 -10.78 -8.10 29.62
CA SER A 237 -10.04 -7.06 28.87
C SER A 237 -8.69 -7.41 28.20
N ASP A 238 -8.16 -8.64 28.32
CA ASP A 238 -6.79 -8.98 27.93
C ASP A 238 -6.67 -9.77 26.61
N SER A 239 -7.79 -10.23 26.03
CA SER A 239 -7.79 -10.89 24.72
C SER A 239 -7.92 -9.85 23.60
N ARG A 240 -6.79 -9.31 23.13
CA ARG A 240 -6.76 -8.46 21.92
C ARG A 240 -7.04 -9.34 20.70
N ASP A 241 -8.02 -8.95 19.88
CA ASP A 241 -8.28 -9.60 18.59
C ASP A 241 -7.02 -9.60 17.69
N SER A 242 -6.85 -10.64 16.87
CA SER A 242 -5.61 -10.87 16.11
C SER A 242 -5.28 -9.74 15.12
N LEU A 243 -6.27 -9.01 14.58
CA LEU A 243 -6.01 -7.83 13.73
C LEU A 243 -5.35 -6.72 14.54
N THR A 244 -5.86 -6.47 15.74
CA THR A 244 -5.34 -5.46 16.68
C THR A 244 -3.92 -5.78 17.10
N GLN A 245 -3.59 -7.05 17.27
CA GLN A 245 -2.22 -7.46 17.56
C GLN A 245 -1.25 -7.08 16.45
N ILE A 246 -1.65 -7.16 15.17
CA ILE A 246 -0.76 -6.85 14.03
C ILE A 246 -0.48 -5.35 13.93
N PHE A 247 -1.51 -4.49 13.93
CA PHE A 247 -1.29 -3.05 13.72
C PHE A 247 -0.83 -2.30 14.99
N LEU A 248 -1.05 -2.86 16.19
CA LEU A 248 -0.50 -2.32 17.45
C LEU A 248 0.84 -2.96 17.85
N GLU A 249 1.37 -3.90 17.07
CA GLU A 249 2.69 -4.45 17.36
C GLU A 249 3.74 -3.32 17.42
N PRO A 250 4.76 -3.41 18.30
CA PRO A 250 5.94 -2.55 18.24
C PRO A 250 6.56 -2.50 16.83
N THR A 251 7.45 -1.53 16.60
CA THR A 251 8.08 -1.41 15.28
C THR A 251 8.83 -2.68 14.89
N TYR A 252 8.76 -3.06 13.62
CA TYR A 252 9.56 -4.16 13.08
C TYR A 252 11.06 -3.81 13.06
N PHE A 253 11.40 -2.51 13.09
CA PHE A 253 12.75 -1.99 12.95
C PHE A 253 13.18 -1.14 14.16
N PRO A 254 13.25 -1.71 15.38
CA PRO A 254 13.49 -0.96 16.61
C PRO A 254 14.82 -0.20 16.62
N SER A 255 15.90 -0.75 16.04
CA SER A 255 17.18 -0.04 15.96
C SER A 255 17.14 1.17 15.02
N LEU A 256 16.34 1.13 13.94
CA LEU A 256 16.19 2.27 13.04
C LEU A 256 15.33 3.37 13.67
N ASP A 257 14.28 2.96 14.40
CA ASP A 257 13.43 3.87 15.17
C ASP A 257 14.22 4.55 16.30
N GLY A 258 14.96 3.77 17.09
CA GLY A 258 15.87 4.28 18.12
C GLY A 258 16.88 5.27 17.54
N ALA A 259 17.51 4.95 16.42
CA ALA A 259 18.46 5.85 15.76
C ALA A 259 17.86 7.21 15.41
N LYS A 260 16.60 7.24 14.94
CA LYS A 260 15.89 8.48 14.64
C LYS A 260 15.57 9.28 15.91
N THR A 261 15.19 8.60 17.00
CA THR A 261 14.97 9.24 18.31
C THR A 261 16.23 9.93 18.81
N PHE A 262 17.38 9.24 18.82
CA PHE A 262 18.67 9.83 19.23
C PHE A 262 19.08 11.03 18.38
N LEU A 263 18.85 10.97 17.06
CA LEU A 263 19.12 12.11 16.17
C LEU A 263 18.20 13.28 16.46
N GLY A 264 16.92 13.04 16.70
CA GLY A 264 15.95 14.05 17.09
C GLY A 264 16.38 14.79 18.36
N ASP A 265 16.77 14.04 19.39
CA ASP A 265 17.26 14.59 20.66
C ASP A 265 18.52 15.43 20.45
N TYR A 266 19.51 14.93 19.70
CA TYR A 266 20.74 15.65 19.38
C TYR A 266 20.45 17.03 18.76
N TRP A 267 19.61 17.09 17.72
CA TRP A 267 19.27 18.37 17.06
C TRP A 267 18.40 19.29 17.93
N SER A 268 17.67 18.74 18.91
CA SER A 268 16.93 19.54 19.89
C SER A 268 17.89 20.24 20.87
N HIS A 269 18.90 19.51 21.36
CA HIS A 269 19.93 20.05 22.26
C HIS A 269 20.83 21.07 21.56
N GLU A 270 21.25 20.80 20.33
CA GLU A 270 22.10 21.72 19.57
C GLU A 270 21.37 23.05 19.28
N ARG A 271 20.07 23.01 18.96
CA ARG A 271 19.26 24.22 18.83
C ARG A 271 19.19 25.00 20.14
N ARG A 272 18.96 24.35 21.28
CA ARG A 272 18.92 25.02 22.59
C ARG A 272 20.25 25.73 22.89
N HIS A 273 21.38 25.08 22.66
CA HIS A 273 22.70 25.71 22.85
C HIS A 273 22.94 26.92 21.93
N ARG A 274 22.42 26.91 20.70
CA ARG A 274 22.52 28.05 19.76
C ARG A 274 21.63 29.24 20.11
N TYR A 275 20.62 29.08 20.97
CA TYR A 275 19.74 30.18 21.40
C TYR A 275 20.06 30.70 22.81
N THR A 276 20.92 30.00 23.57
CA THR A 276 21.31 30.38 24.94
C THR A 276 22.77 30.86 25.06
N GLY A 277 23.52 30.92 23.95
CA GLY A 277 24.87 31.47 23.88
C GLY A 277 24.95 32.56 22.83
#